data_AF-A0A7D5TDF4-F1
#
_entry.id   AF-A0A7D5TDF4-F1
#
_cell.length_a   1.000
_cell.length_b   1.000
_cell.length_c   1.000
_cell.angle_alpha   90.00
_cell.angle_beta   90.00
_cell.angle_gamma   90.00
#
_symmetry.space_group_name_H-M   'P 1'
#
loop_
_entity.id
_entity.type
_entity.pdbx_description
1 polymer ?
#
loop_
_entity_poly.entity_id
_entity_poly.type
_entity_poly.pdbx_seq_one_letter_code
_entity_poly.pdbx_strand_id
1 'polypeptide(L)'
;MKSVAINIGANSGHTGGRGPIYEDGTFRYVPIPEDNETVMEPTYRDLELGSIRPKSAENTVVHFDPEFPEVGFGERYTYGDRHSPKTDRLSELEEGDILFFYATLDYVGEDSPEHDWINEDWGAYVIGHFTLEYDPLSEDDYHSLPEEIKKKFSTNAHVRREVFDAESLVLGNPDGSRLYKTPIPLSADSGTEANQFVTEHSEDSGNGPWYRRPLKFDTEGTRALLRAQQDYHDERIAEADVESETEFDRAELEGKGQLQWFFHSPHSEYPVRDIVNRGKTEPYIEKEAENFCSECYQNSIKTFAESDSRRYLFLFTRCQNETLYESGERRIIGYIDKKRMLDMGDRVAIQGDTTLVSFENSIDLVGIVDSPNYVRNAILDEKTAQRLVDYFDEQENILNDCLDEVERLKRKRREHEHNEVPLPDSSSGC
;
A
#
# COMPACT_ATOMS: atom_id res chain seq x y z
N MET A 1 -5.63 9.59 6.41
CA MET A 1 -4.45 8.79 6.02
C MET A 1 -3.23 9.57 6.47
N LYS A 2 -2.48 9.02 7.42
CA LYS A 2 -1.23 9.59 7.98
C LYS A 2 -0.06 8.70 7.55
N SER A 3 1.16 9.14 7.83
CA SER A 3 2.33 8.30 7.56
C SER A 3 3.49 8.51 8.50
N VAL A 4 4.34 7.49 8.55
CA VAL A 4 5.64 7.52 9.21
C VAL A 4 6.70 7.13 8.18
N ALA A 5 7.83 7.81 8.15
CA ALA A 5 9.01 7.40 7.39
C ALA A 5 10.11 6.88 8.32
N ILE A 6 10.66 5.71 8.01
CA ILE A 6 11.68 5.05 8.83
C ILE A 6 12.99 4.91 8.05
N ASN A 7 14.11 5.21 8.72
CA ASN A 7 15.44 4.98 8.17
C ASN A 7 15.75 3.47 8.16
N ILE A 8 16.13 2.98 6.98
CA ILE A 8 16.49 1.59 6.71
C ILE A 8 17.79 1.50 5.91
N GLY A 9 18.31 0.28 5.81
CA GLY A 9 19.46 -0.02 4.98
C GLY A 9 20.81 0.36 5.60
N ALA A 10 21.87 -0.07 4.93
CA ALA A 10 23.23 0.14 5.37
C ALA A 10 23.62 1.63 5.31
N ASN A 11 24.37 2.03 6.32
CA ASN A 11 24.96 3.37 6.42
C ASN A 11 26.50 3.31 6.36
N SER A 12 27.15 4.46 6.44
CA SER A 12 28.62 4.60 6.37
C SER A 12 29.40 3.81 7.44
N GLY A 13 28.76 3.35 8.51
CA GLY A 13 29.39 2.53 9.55
C GLY A 13 29.46 1.03 9.21
N HIS A 14 28.76 0.58 8.19
CA HIS A 14 28.72 -0.83 7.78
C HIS A 14 29.79 -1.15 6.74
N THR A 15 30.22 -2.41 6.68
CA THR A 15 31.17 -2.88 5.67
C THR A 15 30.63 -2.64 4.26
N GLY A 16 31.38 -1.87 3.46
CA GLY A 16 30.96 -1.48 2.11
C GLY A 16 30.08 -0.23 2.05
N GLY A 17 29.83 0.46 3.17
CA GLY A 17 29.18 1.78 3.20
C GLY A 17 27.68 1.75 2.90
N ARG A 18 27.16 2.89 2.42
CA ARG A 18 25.74 3.07 2.06
C ARG A 18 25.40 2.31 0.77
N GLY A 19 24.11 2.27 0.44
CA GLY A 19 23.69 1.87 -0.90
C GLY A 19 24.05 2.94 -1.94
N PRO A 20 24.26 2.57 -3.21
CA PRO A 20 24.54 3.52 -4.28
C PRO A 20 23.26 4.16 -4.83
N ILE A 21 23.35 5.43 -5.22
CA ILE A 21 22.48 6.09 -6.20
C ILE A 21 23.34 6.47 -7.42
N TYR A 22 22.81 6.25 -8.62
CA TYR A 22 23.52 6.44 -9.89
C TYR A 22 23.10 7.72 -10.60
N GLU A 23 23.88 8.11 -11.62
CA GLU A 23 23.65 9.30 -12.46
C GLU A 23 22.22 9.41 -12.99
N ASP A 24 21.60 8.30 -13.40
CA ASP A 24 20.24 8.23 -13.94
C ASP A 24 19.11 8.27 -12.89
N GLY A 25 19.48 8.49 -11.62
CA GLY A 25 18.55 8.52 -10.50
C GLY A 25 18.08 7.15 -10.01
N THR A 26 18.53 6.05 -10.60
CA THR A 26 18.27 4.71 -10.05
C THR A 26 19.17 4.44 -8.84
N PHE A 27 18.76 3.50 -7.99
CA PHE A 27 19.50 3.14 -6.79
C PHE A 27 19.49 1.64 -6.53
N ARG A 28 20.29 1.20 -5.55
CA ARG A 28 20.20 -0.17 -5.02
C ARG A 28 19.95 -0.12 -3.51
N TYR A 29 18.84 -0.73 -3.08
CA TYR A 29 18.60 -0.97 -1.67
C TYR A 29 19.60 -2.01 -1.14
N VAL A 30 20.28 -1.64 -0.06
CA VAL A 30 21.28 -2.50 0.57
C VAL A 30 20.93 -2.66 2.04
N PRO A 31 20.48 -3.86 2.48
CA PRO A 31 20.10 -4.08 3.87
C PRO A 31 21.31 -4.03 4.82
N ILE A 32 21.03 -3.89 6.13
CA ILE A 32 22.05 -4.01 7.17
C ILE A 32 22.44 -5.51 7.35
N PRO A 33 23.64 -5.82 7.88
CA PRO A 33 23.98 -7.19 8.25
C PRO A 33 23.05 -7.69 9.36
N GLU A 34 22.73 -8.98 9.32
CA GLU A 34 21.98 -9.67 10.37
C GLU A 34 22.86 -9.84 11.61
N ASP A 35 22.33 -9.47 12.78
CA ASP A 35 23.03 -9.56 14.07
C ASP A 35 22.76 -10.89 14.80
N ASN A 36 21.75 -11.64 14.36
CA ASN A 36 21.38 -12.94 14.92
C ASN A 36 22.00 -14.11 14.12
N GLU A 37 22.95 -14.80 14.74
CA GLU A 37 23.69 -15.93 14.13
C GLU A 37 22.81 -17.16 13.80
N THR A 38 21.57 -17.23 14.28
CA THR A 38 20.65 -18.34 13.96
C THR A 38 20.06 -18.23 12.56
N VAL A 39 20.09 -17.04 11.96
CA VAL A 39 19.60 -16.79 10.60
C VAL A 39 20.74 -17.03 9.61
N MET A 40 20.46 -17.82 8.57
CA MET A 40 21.49 -18.30 7.63
C MET A 40 21.39 -17.70 6.22
N GLU A 41 20.29 -17.03 5.88
CA GLU A 41 20.02 -16.46 4.56
C GLU A 41 19.01 -15.30 4.73
N PRO A 42 18.88 -14.36 3.78
CA PRO A 42 19.75 -14.20 2.62
C PRO A 42 21.11 -13.64 3.01
N THR A 43 22.09 -13.88 2.17
CA THR A 43 23.37 -13.15 2.17
C THR A 43 23.35 -12.01 1.16
N TYR A 44 24.35 -11.12 1.20
CA TYR A 44 24.51 -10.12 0.14
C TYR A 44 24.65 -10.75 -1.27
N ARG A 45 25.19 -11.97 -1.39
CA ARG A 45 25.22 -12.70 -2.66
C ARG A 45 23.82 -13.06 -3.15
N ASP A 46 22.97 -13.55 -2.25
CA ASP A 46 21.63 -14.01 -2.60
C ASP A 46 20.75 -12.86 -3.09
N LEU A 47 21.04 -11.63 -2.64
CA LEU A 47 20.38 -10.40 -3.11
C LEU A 47 21.07 -9.75 -4.34
N GLU A 48 22.02 -10.44 -4.97
CA GLU A 48 22.79 -9.94 -6.11
C GLU A 48 23.53 -8.61 -5.82
N LEU A 49 24.02 -8.44 -4.59
CA LEU A 49 24.74 -7.24 -4.14
C LEU A 49 26.27 -7.44 -4.16
N GLY A 50 26.77 -8.54 -4.73
CA GLY A 50 28.20 -8.87 -4.78
C GLY A 50 29.07 -7.90 -5.59
N SER A 51 28.48 -7.12 -6.51
CA SER A 51 29.16 -6.04 -7.24
C SER A 51 29.26 -4.73 -6.43
N ILE A 52 28.37 -4.55 -5.45
CA ILE A 52 28.28 -3.36 -4.60
C ILE A 52 29.07 -3.58 -3.30
N ARG A 53 29.05 -4.80 -2.79
CA ARG A 53 29.75 -5.17 -1.56
C ARG A 53 31.16 -5.67 -1.83
N PRO A 54 32.12 -5.40 -0.92
CA PRO A 54 33.45 -5.97 -1.03
C PRO A 54 33.36 -7.50 -0.95
N LYS A 55 34.20 -8.21 -1.71
CA LYS A 55 34.22 -9.68 -1.76
C LYS A 55 34.28 -10.37 -0.38
N SER A 56 34.91 -9.72 0.61
CA SER A 56 34.98 -10.24 1.98
C SER A 56 33.63 -10.29 2.69
N ALA A 57 32.65 -9.51 2.26
CA ALA A 57 31.31 -9.43 2.84
C ALA A 57 30.25 -10.17 2.02
N GLU A 58 30.59 -10.74 0.87
CA GLU A 58 29.60 -11.33 -0.05
C GLU A 58 28.73 -12.42 0.61
N ASN A 59 29.28 -13.23 1.52
CA ASN A 59 28.55 -14.26 2.27
C ASN A 59 27.99 -13.76 3.62
N THR A 60 28.03 -12.46 3.92
CA THR A 60 27.43 -11.94 5.15
C THR A 60 25.92 -12.03 5.04
N VAL A 61 25.29 -12.69 6.03
CA VAL A 61 23.83 -12.76 6.18
C VAL A 61 23.30 -11.36 6.46
N VAL A 62 22.18 -11.01 5.85
CA VAL A 62 21.57 -9.68 5.94
C VAL A 62 20.23 -9.72 6.64
N HIS A 63 19.95 -8.64 7.37
CA HIS A 63 18.64 -8.39 7.94
C HIS A 63 17.77 -7.77 6.84
N PHE A 64 17.13 -8.62 6.03
CA PHE A 64 16.29 -8.16 4.91
C PHE A 64 14.93 -7.69 5.44
N ASP A 65 14.93 -6.45 5.94
CA ASP A 65 13.78 -5.78 6.49
C ASP A 65 13.90 -4.26 6.21
N PRO A 66 12.97 -3.67 5.43
CA PRO A 66 11.72 -4.24 4.93
C PRO A 66 11.95 -5.24 3.81
N GLU A 67 11.06 -6.22 3.74
CA GLU A 67 10.94 -7.14 2.62
C GLU A 67 10.28 -6.40 1.44
N PHE A 68 11.03 -6.20 0.37
CA PHE A 68 10.53 -5.70 -0.91
C PHE A 68 10.59 -6.84 -1.95
N PRO A 69 9.46 -7.35 -2.46
CA PRO A 69 9.43 -8.43 -3.45
C PRO A 69 10.27 -8.13 -4.71
N GLU A 70 10.40 -6.86 -5.08
CA GLU A 70 11.18 -6.41 -6.25
C GLU A 70 12.68 -6.72 -6.14
N VAL A 71 13.19 -7.01 -4.93
CA VAL A 71 14.59 -7.41 -4.70
C VAL A 71 14.81 -8.91 -4.93
N GLY A 72 13.74 -9.71 -5.00
CA GLY A 72 13.79 -11.10 -5.45
C GLY A 72 14.08 -12.18 -4.39
N PHE A 73 14.10 -11.82 -3.10
CA PHE A 73 14.21 -12.81 -2.00
C PHE A 73 12.91 -12.98 -1.21
N GLY A 74 12.12 -11.93 -1.14
CA GLY A 74 10.81 -11.92 -0.50
C GLY A 74 9.66 -12.10 -1.49
N GLU A 75 8.52 -12.51 -0.98
CA GLU A 75 7.26 -12.55 -1.73
C GLU A 75 6.26 -11.47 -1.28
N ARG A 76 6.54 -10.79 -0.17
CA ARG A 76 5.58 -9.89 0.47
C ARG A 76 6.23 -8.62 0.98
N TYR A 77 5.41 -7.58 1.11
CA TYR A 77 5.79 -6.35 1.77
C TYR A 77 5.66 -6.54 3.28
N THR A 78 6.74 -6.89 3.96
CA THR A 78 6.75 -7.05 5.43
C THR A 78 7.83 -6.20 6.06
N TYR A 79 7.56 -5.69 7.26
CA TYR A 79 8.52 -4.92 8.07
C TYR A 79 8.33 -5.27 9.53
N GLY A 80 9.41 -5.33 10.29
CA GLY A 80 9.39 -5.48 11.74
C GLY A 80 10.30 -4.48 12.43
N ASP A 81 10.01 -4.20 13.70
CA ASP A 81 10.96 -3.50 14.54
C ASP A 81 10.84 -3.97 15.98
N ARG A 82 11.94 -3.84 16.71
CA ARG A 82 12.07 -4.30 18.10
C ARG A 82 12.33 -3.18 19.10
N HIS A 83 12.46 -1.92 18.65
CA HIS A 83 12.84 -0.83 19.54
C HIS A 83 12.08 0.49 19.30
N SER A 84 11.67 1.11 20.40
CA SER A 84 11.35 2.55 20.45
C SER A 84 12.57 3.39 20.03
N PRO A 85 12.39 4.52 19.33
CA PRO A 85 11.13 5.22 19.05
C PRO A 85 10.38 4.72 17.81
N LYS A 86 10.91 3.76 17.05
CA LYS A 86 10.26 3.31 15.81
C LYS A 86 8.94 2.58 16.10
N THR A 87 8.96 1.65 17.04
CA THR A 87 7.77 0.86 17.43
C THR A 87 6.64 1.75 17.96
N ASP A 88 6.97 2.77 18.75
CA ASP A 88 5.99 3.78 19.21
C ASP A 88 5.31 4.48 18.03
N ARG A 89 6.06 4.88 16.99
CA ARG A 89 5.48 5.54 15.81
C ARG A 89 4.67 4.61 14.93
N LEU A 90 5.11 3.37 14.80
CA LEU A 90 4.34 2.35 14.08
C LEU A 90 2.99 2.11 14.77
N SER A 91 2.95 2.06 16.11
CA SER A 91 1.69 1.87 16.85
C SER A 91 0.65 2.99 16.63
N GLU A 92 1.06 4.15 16.12
CA GLU A 92 0.15 5.23 15.76
C GLU A 92 -0.50 5.04 14.38
N LEU A 93 -0.03 4.10 13.55
CA LEU A 93 -0.57 3.84 12.22
C LEU A 93 -1.73 2.83 12.27
N GLU A 94 -2.62 2.92 11.30
CA GLU A 94 -3.77 2.04 11.14
C GLU A 94 -3.85 1.49 9.70
N GLU A 95 -4.73 0.53 9.47
CA GLU A 95 -5.02 -0.03 8.15
C GLU A 95 -5.15 1.05 7.07
N GLY A 96 -4.34 0.89 6.02
CA GLY A 96 -4.26 1.79 4.89
C GLY A 96 -3.42 3.05 5.12
N ASP A 97 -2.97 3.38 6.32
CA ASP A 97 -1.93 4.41 6.45
C ASP A 97 -0.64 4.00 5.73
N ILE A 98 0.26 4.95 5.53
CA ILE A 98 1.48 4.72 4.75
C ILE A 98 2.68 4.60 5.69
N LEU A 99 3.51 3.58 5.45
CA LEU A 99 4.84 3.46 6.04
C LEU A 99 5.87 3.69 4.94
N PHE A 100 6.48 4.87 4.94
CA PHE A 100 7.58 5.19 4.04
C PHE A 100 8.90 4.62 4.56
N PHE A 101 9.76 4.24 3.63
CA PHE A 101 11.10 3.78 3.94
C PHE A 101 12.11 4.67 3.24
N TYR A 102 13.01 5.25 4.02
CA TYR A 102 14.08 6.08 3.49
C TYR A 102 15.44 5.48 3.82
N ALA A 103 16.36 5.59 2.87
CA ALA A 103 17.74 5.14 3.02
C ALA A 103 18.69 6.32 2.82
N THR A 104 19.85 6.25 3.48
CA THR A 104 20.96 7.11 3.10
C THR A 104 21.71 6.44 1.96
N LEU A 105 21.95 7.15 0.86
CA LEU A 105 22.61 6.63 -0.34
C LEU A 105 23.85 7.47 -0.66
N ASP A 106 24.95 6.82 -1.06
CA ASP A 106 26.16 7.47 -1.58
C ASP A 106 26.01 7.60 -3.11
N TYR A 107 26.33 8.76 -3.67
CA TYR A 107 26.36 8.92 -5.12
C TYR A 107 27.56 8.18 -5.72
N VAL A 108 27.33 7.47 -6.83
CA VAL A 108 28.36 6.72 -7.55
C VAL A 108 28.32 7.11 -9.02
N GLY A 109 29.15 8.07 -9.38
CA GLY A 109 29.39 8.53 -10.75
C GLY A 109 30.83 9.05 -10.90
N GLU A 110 31.30 9.19 -12.15
CA GLU A 110 32.62 9.78 -12.44
C GLU A 110 32.55 11.31 -12.49
N ASP A 111 31.39 11.85 -12.89
CA ASP A 111 31.08 13.27 -13.01
C ASP A 111 30.04 13.70 -11.96
N SER A 112 29.74 15.01 -11.87
CA SER A 112 28.64 15.50 -11.04
C SER A 112 27.29 14.89 -11.50
N PRO A 113 26.32 14.68 -10.58
CA PRO A 113 25.04 14.08 -10.91
C PRO A 113 24.29 14.80 -12.03
N GLU A 114 23.62 14.05 -12.91
CA GLU A 114 22.77 14.63 -13.96
C GLU A 114 21.57 15.38 -13.38
N HIS A 115 21.12 14.95 -12.20
CA HIS A 115 19.98 15.48 -11.50
C HIS A 115 20.39 16.32 -10.29
N ASP A 116 19.87 17.55 -10.22
CA ASP A 116 20.12 18.51 -9.13
C ASP A 116 19.63 18.05 -7.75
N TRP A 117 18.65 17.14 -7.72
CA TRP A 117 18.14 16.52 -6.51
C TRP A 117 19.01 15.38 -5.95
N ILE A 118 20.07 14.98 -6.67
CA ILE A 118 21.05 13.99 -6.20
C ILE A 118 22.25 14.74 -5.60
N ASN A 119 22.56 14.47 -4.34
CA ASN A 119 23.73 15.02 -3.67
C ASN A 119 25.03 14.34 -4.17
N GLU A 120 26.08 15.13 -4.44
CA GLU A 120 27.38 14.64 -4.94
C GLU A 120 28.10 13.65 -3.99
N ASP A 121 27.91 13.78 -2.67
CA ASP A 121 28.50 12.88 -1.69
C ASP A 121 27.49 11.78 -1.29
N TRP A 122 26.48 12.18 -0.53
CA TRP A 122 25.42 11.30 -0.03
C TRP A 122 24.18 12.12 0.31
N GLY A 123 23.02 11.47 0.27
CA GLY A 123 21.73 12.05 0.64
C GLY A 123 20.82 11.04 1.33
N ALA A 124 19.73 11.49 1.93
CA ALA A 124 18.65 10.66 2.41
C ALA A 124 17.47 10.72 1.43
N TYR A 125 16.95 9.56 1.05
CA TYR A 125 15.92 9.45 0.03
C TYR A 125 14.86 8.43 0.43
N VAL A 126 13.57 8.74 0.20
CA VAL A 126 12.49 7.75 0.29
C VAL A 126 12.63 6.80 -0.89
N ILE A 127 12.85 5.52 -0.58
CA ILE A 127 13.13 4.48 -1.58
C ILE A 127 11.94 3.55 -1.84
N GLY A 128 10.91 3.60 -1.00
CA GLY A 128 9.71 2.79 -1.15
C GLY A 128 8.70 3.09 -0.05
N HIS A 129 7.53 2.45 -0.15
CA HIS A 129 6.52 2.53 0.90
C HIS A 129 5.67 1.28 0.95
N PHE A 130 5.07 1.06 2.11
CA PHE A 130 3.93 0.16 2.26
C PHE A 130 2.66 0.98 2.50
N THR A 131 1.59 0.63 1.79
CA THR A 131 0.24 0.92 2.29
C THR A 131 -0.13 -0.20 3.26
N LEU A 132 -0.43 0.11 4.51
CA LEU A 132 -0.73 -0.91 5.51
C LEU A 132 -1.92 -1.80 5.09
N GLU A 133 -1.71 -3.10 5.12
CA GLU A 133 -2.75 -4.11 4.84
C GLU A 133 -3.75 -4.20 5.99
N TYR A 134 -3.24 -4.19 7.21
CA TYR A 134 -3.95 -4.21 8.49
C TYR A 134 -3.26 -3.26 9.46
N ASP A 135 -3.86 -3.07 10.64
CA ASP A 135 -3.21 -2.37 11.74
C ASP A 135 -1.88 -3.07 12.11
N PRO A 136 -0.83 -2.35 12.55
CA PRO A 136 0.42 -2.95 12.98
C PRO A 136 0.20 -3.94 14.12
N LEU A 137 0.86 -5.09 14.04
CA LEU A 137 0.70 -6.17 14.98
C LEU A 137 1.69 -6.04 16.13
N SER A 138 1.21 -6.16 17.37
CA SER A 138 2.09 -6.45 18.49
C SER A 138 2.54 -7.93 18.49
N GLU A 139 3.48 -8.27 19.38
CA GLU A 139 3.87 -9.66 19.63
C GLU A 139 2.65 -10.55 19.99
N ASP A 140 1.79 -10.08 20.88
CA ASP A 140 0.59 -10.80 21.32
C ASP A 140 -0.42 -10.97 20.17
N ASP A 141 -0.59 -9.94 19.34
CA ASP A 141 -1.47 -10.01 18.16
C ASP A 141 -0.93 -11.05 17.18
N TYR A 142 0.38 -11.01 16.87
CA TYR A 142 1.01 -11.95 15.96
C TYR A 142 0.83 -13.41 16.42
N HIS A 143 1.05 -13.71 17.70
CA HIS A 143 0.87 -15.07 18.21
C HIS A 143 -0.58 -15.54 18.20
N SER A 144 -1.53 -14.60 18.29
CA SER A 144 -2.97 -14.87 18.21
C SER A 144 -3.50 -14.99 16.79
N LEU A 145 -2.71 -14.63 15.77
CA LEU A 145 -3.12 -14.71 14.37
C LEU A 145 -3.41 -16.15 13.92
N PRO A 146 -4.36 -16.32 12.98
CA PRO A 146 -4.52 -17.57 12.24
C PRO A 146 -3.25 -17.93 11.46
N GLU A 147 -3.04 -19.24 11.27
CA GLU A 147 -1.85 -19.76 10.57
C GLU A 147 -1.75 -19.28 9.12
N GLU A 148 -2.87 -19.09 8.42
CA GLU A 148 -2.84 -18.52 7.06
C GLU A 148 -2.33 -17.08 7.01
N ILE A 149 -2.55 -16.30 8.07
CA ILE A 149 -2.07 -14.92 8.17
C ILE A 149 -0.62 -14.91 8.65
N LYS A 150 -0.25 -15.73 9.63
CA LYS A 150 1.15 -15.89 10.08
C LYS A 150 2.09 -16.27 8.94
N LYS A 151 1.64 -17.14 8.03
CA LYS A 151 2.39 -17.51 6.82
C LYS A 151 2.78 -16.30 5.96
N LYS A 152 2.01 -15.21 6.00
CA LYS A 152 2.35 -13.96 5.29
C LYS A 152 3.60 -13.27 5.85
N PHE A 153 4.06 -13.63 7.05
CA PHE A 153 5.27 -13.10 7.67
C PHE A 153 6.40 -14.13 7.73
N SER A 154 6.22 -15.32 7.17
CA SER A 154 7.18 -16.43 7.32
C SER A 154 8.59 -16.12 6.79
N THR A 155 8.71 -15.15 5.89
CA THR A 155 9.96 -14.66 5.31
C THR A 155 10.54 -13.44 6.02
N ASN A 156 9.79 -12.81 6.92
CA ASN A 156 10.22 -11.59 7.62
C ASN A 156 11.43 -11.87 8.52
N ALA A 157 12.40 -10.94 8.56
CA ALA A 157 13.65 -11.12 9.28
C ALA A 157 13.46 -11.39 10.78
N HIS A 158 12.45 -10.79 11.41
CA HIS A 158 12.15 -11.00 12.83
C HIS A 158 11.42 -12.32 13.12
N VAL A 159 10.67 -12.83 12.15
CA VAL A 159 9.95 -14.12 12.28
C VAL A 159 10.88 -15.31 12.04
N ARG A 160 11.91 -15.13 11.22
CA ARG A 160 12.85 -16.19 10.85
C ARG A 160 13.92 -16.50 11.90
N ARG A 161 14.07 -15.64 12.92
CA ARG A 161 14.93 -15.87 14.07
C ARG A 161 14.40 -17.06 14.88
N GLU A 162 15.29 -17.78 15.56
CA GLU A 162 14.89 -18.88 16.45
C GLU A 162 13.94 -18.41 17.57
N VAL A 163 14.16 -17.17 18.04
CA VAL A 163 13.31 -16.49 19.01
C VAL A 163 12.70 -15.27 18.31
N PHE A 164 11.38 -15.22 18.26
CA PHE A 164 10.62 -14.07 17.79
C PHE A 164 10.97 -12.84 18.64
N ASP A 165 11.24 -11.70 17.99
CA ASP A 165 11.71 -10.50 18.70
C ASP A 165 11.15 -9.18 18.17
N ALA A 166 10.14 -9.21 17.30
CA ALA A 166 9.47 -7.99 16.84
C ALA A 166 8.49 -7.47 17.91
N GLU A 167 8.67 -6.23 18.34
CA GLU A 167 7.66 -5.51 19.13
C GLU A 167 6.52 -5.00 18.25
N SER A 168 6.81 -4.74 16.96
CA SER A 168 5.81 -4.35 15.96
C SER A 168 6.09 -5.04 14.63
N LEU A 169 5.05 -5.60 14.01
CA LEU A 169 5.08 -6.16 12.65
C LEU A 169 4.06 -5.46 11.75
N VAL A 170 4.47 -5.18 10.53
CA VAL A 170 3.66 -4.53 9.50
C VAL A 170 3.59 -5.41 8.27
N LEU A 171 2.37 -5.56 7.73
CA LEU A 171 2.12 -6.13 6.42
C LEU A 171 1.67 -5.01 5.48
N GLY A 172 2.36 -4.89 4.34
CA GLY A 172 1.97 -4.01 3.24
C GLY A 172 1.00 -4.68 2.28
N ASN A 173 0.03 -3.91 1.82
CA ASN A 173 -0.88 -4.25 0.74
C ASN A 173 -0.09 -4.32 -0.59
N PRO A 174 -0.08 -5.45 -1.31
CA PRO A 174 0.69 -5.60 -2.53
C PRO A 174 0.38 -4.59 -3.64
N ASP A 175 -0.85 -4.09 -3.78
CA ASP A 175 -1.18 -3.13 -4.85
C ASP A 175 -0.91 -1.67 -4.46
N GLY A 176 -0.78 -1.43 -3.15
CA GLY A 176 -0.51 -0.11 -2.58
C GLY A 176 0.91 0.03 -2.05
N SER A 177 1.75 -0.98 -2.21
CA SER A 177 3.12 -0.99 -1.68
C SER A 177 4.08 -1.23 -2.83
N ARG A 178 5.26 -0.63 -2.77
CA ARG A 178 6.28 -0.76 -3.80
C ARG A 178 7.65 -0.27 -3.33
N LEU A 179 8.69 -0.87 -3.88
CA LEU A 179 10.01 -0.26 -4.00
C LEU A 179 10.01 0.69 -5.21
N TYR A 180 10.59 1.87 -5.06
CA TYR A 180 10.66 2.84 -6.15
C TYR A 180 11.78 2.50 -7.13
N LYS A 181 11.60 2.96 -8.38
CA LYS A 181 12.68 2.97 -9.37
C LYS A 181 13.58 4.19 -9.17
N THR A 182 12.96 5.34 -8.94
CA THR A 182 13.61 6.63 -8.67
C THR A 182 13.16 7.09 -7.28
N PRO A 183 14.08 7.37 -6.35
CA PRO A 183 13.72 7.69 -4.98
C PRO A 183 13.39 9.18 -4.83
N ILE A 184 12.71 9.55 -3.74
CA ILE A 184 12.33 10.95 -3.47
C ILE A 184 13.35 11.56 -2.52
N PRO A 185 14.00 12.69 -2.86
CA PRO A 185 14.97 13.34 -1.97
C PRO A 185 14.28 13.84 -0.68
N LEU A 186 14.90 13.57 0.47
CA LEU A 186 14.61 14.23 1.75
C LEU A 186 15.71 15.22 2.14
N SER A 187 16.91 15.03 1.58
CA SER A 187 18.01 15.98 1.71
C SER A 187 17.82 17.18 0.77
N ALA A 188 18.36 18.32 1.18
CA ALA A 188 18.53 19.51 0.35
C ALA A 188 19.92 19.49 -0.29
N ASP A 189 20.71 20.57 -0.20
CA ASP A 189 22.02 20.69 -0.85
C ASP A 189 23.08 19.72 -0.30
N SER A 190 22.91 19.23 0.92
CA SER A 190 23.79 18.21 1.53
C SER A 190 23.00 17.14 2.26
N GLY A 191 23.61 15.95 2.44
CA GLY A 191 22.97 14.84 3.17
C GLY A 191 22.57 15.16 4.60
N THR A 192 23.16 16.18 5.22
CA THR A 192 22.80 16.64 6.57
C THR A 192 21.73 17.73 6.59
N GLU A 193 21.49 18.42 5.49
CA GLU A 193 20.48 19.46 5.39
C GLU A 193 19.17 18.85 4.91
N ALA A 194 18.11 19.08 5.67
CA ALA A 194 16.78 18.55 5.35
C ALA A 194 16.06 19.49 4.38
N ASN A 195 15.28 18.94 3.46
CA ASN A 195 14.42 19.73 2.57
C ASN A 195 13.01 19.93 3.16
N GLN A 196 12.14 20.59 2.39
CA GLN A 196 10.77 20.93 2.79
C GLN A 196 9.90 19.72 3.17
N PHE A 197 10.14 18.53 2.61
CA PHE A 197 9.40 17.34 3.05
C PHE A 197 9.66 17.04 4.52
N VAL A 198 10.89 17.24 4.98
CA VAL A 198 11.23 17.06 6.39
C VAL A 198 10.77 18.27 7.19
N THR A 199 11.13 19.49 6.79
CA THR A 199 10.99 20.67 7.65
C THR A 199 9.58 21.26 7.71
N GLU A 200 8.79 21.10 6.65
CA GLU A 200 7.46 21.72 6.51
C GLU A 200 6.34 20.67 6.51
N HIS A 201 6.57 19.52 5.90
CA HIS A 201 5.56 18.46 5.76
C HIS A 201 5.63 17.38 6.85
N SER A 202 6.64 17.40 7.71
CA SER A 202 6.77 16.46 8.83
C SER A 202 6.80 17.16 10.19
N GLU A 203 6.62 16.41 11.26
CA GLU A 203 6.77 16.92 12.63
C GLU A 203 8.24 17.22 13.04
N ASP A 204 9.24 16.88 12.21
CA ASP A 204 10.66 17.14 12.51
C ASP A 204 11.13 18.49 11.97
N SER A 205 11.94 19.21 12.75
CA SER A 205 12.53 20.49 12.36
C SER A 205 13.66 20.41 11.32
N GLY A 206 14.13 19.20 10.96
CA GLY A 206 15.33 18.99 10.15
C GLY A 206 16.64 19.23 10.89
N ASN A 207 16.60 19.58 12.19
CA ASN A 207 17.80 19.88 12.96
C ASN A 207 18.47 18.63 13.55
N GLY A 208 19.81 18.62 13.47
CA GLY A 208 20.63 17.52 13.97
C GLY A 208 20.55 16.30 13.05
N PRO A 209 20.77 15.08 13.56
CA PRO A 209 20.75 13.88 12.73
C PRO A 209 19.31 13.42 12.45
N TRP A 210 18.51 14.27 11.80
CA TRP A 210 17.11 13.99 11.42
C TRP A 210 17.00 12.70 10.59
N TYR A 211 17.98 12.44 9.71
CA TYR A 211 18.13 11.25 8.87
C TYR A 211 18.36 9.94 9.65
N ARG A 212 18.31 9.97 10.99
CA ARG A 212 18.34 8.79 11.87
C ARG A 212 17.03 8.58 12.65
N ARG A 213 16.03 9.45 12.47
CA ARG A 213 14.80 9.47 13.27
C ARG A 213 13.61 9.00 12.44
N PRO A 214 12.59 8.40 13.07
CA PRO A 214 11.29 8.30 12.44
C PRO A 214 10.73 9.70 12.17
N LEU A 215 10.25 9.93 10.95
CA LEU A 215 9.59 11.19 10.56
C LEU A 215 8.09 10.94 10.50
N LYS A 216 7.29 11.81 11.09
CA LYS A 216 5.82 11.68 11.08
C LYS A 216 5.21 12.75 10.18
N PHE A 217 4.29 12.35 9.33
CA PHE A 217 3.59 13.22 8.41
C PHE A 217 2.09 13.14 8.67
N ASP A 218 1.44 14.29 8.62
CA ASP A 218 0.00 14.36 8.61
C ASP A 218 -0.57 13.98 7.23
N THR A 219 -1.87 14.19 7.02
CA THR A 219 -2.51 13.86 5.75
C THR A 219 -1.98 14.68 4.57
N GLU A 220 -1.63 15.96 4.79
CA GLU A 220 -1.11 16.83 3.73
C GLU A 220 0.31 16.41 3.33
N GLY A 221 1.20 16.24 4.31
CA GLY A 221 2.57 15.79 4.07
C GLY A 221 2.64 14.40 3.43
N THR A 222 1.77 13.48 3.86
CA THR A 222 1.66 12.15 3.26
C THR A 222 1.27 12.24 1.78
N ARG A 223 0.31 13.11 1.42
CA ARG A 223 -0.10 13.31 0.03
C ARG A 223 1.00 13.97 -0.80
N ALA A 224 1.73 14.93 -0.23
CA ALA A 224 2.83 15.59 -0.92
C ALA A 224 3.91 14.59 -1.36
N LEU A 225 4.30 13.65 -0.48
CA LEU A 225 5.24 12.58 -0.83
C LEU A 225 4.68 11.60 -1.88
N LEU A 226 3.41 11.21 -1.77
CA LEU A 226 2.78 10.33 -2.77
C LEU A 226 2.65 11.01 -4.14
N ARG A 227 2.36 12.31 -4.19
CA ARG A 227 2.33 13.07 -5.45
C ARG A 227 3.71 13.21 -6.06
N ALA A 228 4.72 13.55 -5.26
CA ALA A 228 6.10 13.58 -5.74
C ALA A 228 6.49 12.22 -6.36
N GLN A 229 6.12 11.11 -5.69
CA GLN A 229 6.30 9.77 -6.25
C GLN A 229 5.60 9.60 -7.62
N GLN A 230 4.37 10.07 -7.76
CA GLN A 230 3.63 10.01 -9.03
C GLN A 230 4.27 10.86 -10.12
N ASP A 231 4.66 12.09 -9.82
CA ASP A 231 5.27 13.02 -10.78
C ASP A 231 6.62 12.50 -11.30
N TYR A 232 7.39 11.79 -10.47
CA TYR A 232 8.61 11.09 -10.90
C TYR A 232 8.32 9.86 -11.78
N HIS A 233 7.06 9.40 -11.83
CA HIS A 233 6.64 8.16 -12.49
C HIS A 233 5.65 8.35 -13.65
N ASP A 234 5.10 9.55 -13.87
CA ASP A 234 3.94 9.74 -14.76
C ASP A 234 4.33 9.69 -16.26
N GLU A 235 4.38 8.47 -16.80
CA GLU A 235 3.68 8.16 -18.05
C GLU A 235 2.18 8.08 -17.73
N ARG A 236 1.49 9.19 -18.00
CA ARG A 236 0.04 9.41 -17.94
C ARG A 236 -0.80 8.12 -17.92
N ILE A 237 -1.61 7.96 -16.87
CA ILE A 237 -2.78 7.07 -16.90
C ILE A 237 -3.71 7.54 -18.02
N ALA A 238 -3.64 6.88 -19.17
CA ALA A 238 -4.67 6.95 -20.19
C ALA A 238 -5.91 6.22 -19.65
N GLU A 239 -7.11 6.66 -20.05
CA GLU A 239 -8.29 5.79 -19.94
C GLU A 239 -7.94 4.47 -20.63
N ALA A 240 -7.91 3.38 -19.85
CA ALA A 240 -7.60 2.07 -20.41
C ALA A 240 -8.72 1.67 -21.39
N ASP A 241 -8.34 1.40 -22.63
CA ASP A 241 -9.24 0.85 -23.62
C ASP A 241 -9.53 -0.62 -23.28
N VAL A 242 -10.79 -1.03 -23.33
CA VAL A 242 -11.16 -2.45 -23.22
C VAL A 242 -10.69 -3.16 -24.49
N GLU A 243 -9.72 -4.06 -24.37
CA GLU A 243 -9.19 -4.82 -25.52
C GLU A 243 -10.17 -5.90 -25.97
N SER A 244 -10.80 -6.60 -25.01
CA SER A 244 -11.85 -7.57 -25.28
C SER A 244 -12.79 -7.79 -24.09
N GLU A 245 -13.98 -8.33 -24.35
CA GLU A 245 -14.94 -8.71 -23.30
C GLU A 245 -15.41 -10.16 -23.49
N THR A 246 -15.61 -10.85 -22.37
CA THR A 246 -16.18 -12.20 -22.31
C THR A 246 -17.42 -12.15 -21.41
N GLU A 247 -18.60 -12.39 -21.99
CA GLU A 247 -19.86 -12.45 -21.24
C GLU A 247 -20.11 -13.88 -20.73
N PHE A 248 -20.56 -14.00 -19.49
CA PHE A 248 -20.86 -15.28 -18.85
C PHE A 248 -22.35 -15.61 -18.98
N ASP A 249 -22.67 -16.89 -19.23
CA ASP A 249 -24.02 -17.39 -18.98
C ASP A 249 -24.19 -17.57 -17.47
N ARG A 250 -24.93 -16.64 -16.84
CA ARG A 250 -25.17 -16.66 -15.39
C ARG A 250 -25.93 -17.90 -14.91
N ALA A 251 -26.63 -18.62 -15.80
CA ALA A 251 -27.27 -19.88 -15.46
C ALA A 251 -26.27 -21.04 -15.30
N GLU A 252 -25.06 -20.90 -15.86
CA GLU A 252 -24.00 -21.92 -15.79
C GLU A 252 -23.00 -21.66 -14.64
N LEU A 253 -23.04 -20.48 -14.01
CA LEU A 253 -22.19 -20.14 -12.87
C LEU A 253 -22.72 -20.76 -11.55
N GLU A 254 -21.84 -21.33 -10.74
CA GLU A 254 -22.20 -21.76 -9.38
C GLU A 254 -22.32 -20.54 -8.43
N GLY A 255 -23.17 -20.66 -7.40
CA GLY A 255 -23.52 -19.55 -6.51
C GLY A 255 -22.50 -19.19 -5.43
N LYS A 256 -21.21 -19.58 -5.51
CA LYS A 256 -20.23 -19.18 -4.48
C LYS A 256 -19.94 -17.69 -4.55
N GLY A 257 -19.54 -17.13 -3.40
CA GLY A 257 -19.17 -15.73 -3.26
C GLY A 257 -17.66 -15.53 -3.12
N GLN A 258 -17.21 -14.30 -3.37
CA GLN A 258 -15.89 -13.82 -2.98
C GLN A 258 -16.02 -12.44 -2.34
N LEU A 259 -15.41 -12.23 -1.18
CA LEU A 259 -15.30 -10.90 -0.57
C LEU A 259 -14.27 -10.04 -1.34
N GLN A 260 -14.56 -8.75 -1.48
CA GLN A 260 -13.67 -7.73 -2.02
C GLN A 260 -13.68 -6.49 -1.13
N TRP A 261 -12.51 -6.17 -0.59
CA TRP A 261 -12.31 -5.01 0.28
C TRP A 261 -12.15 -3.71 -0.51
N PHE A 262 -12.68 -2.63 0.03
CA PHE A 262 -12.31 -1.27 -0.37
C PHE A 262 -12.25 -0.31 0.81
N PHE A 263 -11.58 0.83 0.65
CA PHE A 263 -11.48 1.86 1.70
C PHE A 263 -12.67 2.82 1.61
N HIS A 264 -13.49 2.90 2.66
CA HIS A 264 -14.61 3.84 2.77
C HIS A 264 -14.15 5.29 2.93
N SER A 265 -14.85 6.23 2.28
CA SER A 265 -14.67 7.67 2.48
C SER A 265 -15.13 8.09 3.89
N PRO A 266 -14.26 8.63 4.76
CA PRO A 266 -14.66 9.10 6.09
C PRO A 266 -15.62 10.31 6.05
N HIS A 267 -15.80 10.94 4.87
CA HIS A 267 -16.65 12.11 4.68
C HIS A 267 -17.99 11.80 4.01
N SER A 268 -18.37 10.52 3.98
CA SER A 268 -19.59 10.02 3.34
C SER A 268 -20.43 9.23 4.34
N GLU A 269 -21.74 9.39 4.29
CA GLU A 269 -22.70 8.51 4.97
C GLU A 269 -23.05 7.27 4.11
N TYR A 270 -22.73 7.32 2.81
CA TYR A 270 -22.92 6.23 1.86
C TYR A 270 -21.66 5.37 1.75
N PRO A 271 -21.78 4.04 1.55
CA PRO A 271 -20.66 3.11 1.49
C PRO A 271 -19.87 3.21 0.18
N VAL A 272 -19.21 4.35 -0.04
CA VAL A 272 -18.44 4.66 -1.24
C VAL A 272 -16.95 4.78 -0.93
N ARG A 273 -16.13 4.53 -1.95
CA ARG A 273 -14.67 4.55 -1.82
C ARG A 273 -14.10 5.92 -1.44
N ASP A 274 -12.94 5.93 -0.79
CA ASP A 274 -12.23 7.12 -0.34
C ASP A 274 -11.49 7.83 -1.51
N ILE A 275 -12.26 8.58 -2.28
CA ILE A 275 -11.77 9.36 -3.42
C ILE A 275 -10.92 10.54 -2.95
N VAL A 276 -11.34 11.23 -1.89
CA VAL A 276 -10.74 12.51 -1.49
C VAL A 276 -9.40 12.32 -0.80
N ASN A 277 -9.29 11.36 0.12
CA ASN A 277 -8.07 11.23 0.91
C ASN A 277 -7.07 10.27 0.30
N ARG A 278 -7.56 9.19 -0.31
CA ARG A 278 -6.73 8.09 -0.82
C ARG A 278 -6.68 8.04 -2.34
N GLY A 279 -7.40 8.92 -3.03
CA GLY A 279 -7.46 8.96 -4.49
C GLY A 279 -8.05 7.69 -5.11
N LYS A 280 -8.82 6.89 -4.34
CA LYS A 280 -9.25 5.56 -4.78
C LYS A 280 -10.19 5.62 -5.98
N THR A 281 -9.91 4.76 -6.94
CA THR A 281 -10.64 4.59 -8.20
C THR A 281 -11.60 3.40 -8.16
N GLU A 282 -11.30 2.39 -7.35
CA GLU A 282 -12.09 1.15 -7.19
C GLU A 282 -12.79 1.05 -5.81
N PRO A 283 -13.94 0.35 -5.71
CA PRO A 283 -14.73 -0.22 -6.80
C PRO A 283 -15.29 0.88 -7.70
N TYR A 284 -15.20 0.67 -9.01
CA TYR A 284 -15.72 1.60 -10.01
C TYR A 284 -17.21 1.37 -10.27
N ILE A 285 -18.01 1.67 -9.23
CA ILE A 285 -19.47 1.49 -9.23
C ILE A 285 -20.17 2.30 -10.33
N GLU A 286 -19.55 3.35 -10.88
CA GLU A 286 -20.03 4.10 -12.05
C GLU A 286 -20.13 3.26 -13.33
N LYS A 287 -19.40 2.15 -13.36
CA LYS A 287 -19.54 1.10 -14.38
C LYS A 287 -19.94 -0.22 -13.78
N GLU A 288 -20.35 -0.27 -12.50
CA GLU A 288 -20.72 -1.51 -11.84
C GLU A 288 -19.61 -2.58 -11.96
N ALA A 289 -18.37 -2.15 -11.73
CA ALA A 289 -17.16 -2.91 -12.02
C ALA A 289 -16.12 -2.85 -10.88
N GLU A 290 -15.22 -3.82 -10.88
CA GLU A 290 -13.98 -3.85 -10.08
C GLU A 290 -12.80 -4.05 -11.03
N ASN A 291 -11.69 -3.38 -10.76
CA ASN A 291 -10.46 -3.29 -11.58
C ASN A 291 -10.61 -2.57 -12.92
N PHE A 292 -11.66 -1.75 -13.08
CA PHE A 292 -11.91 -1.04 -14.33
C PHE A 292 -10.88 0.07 -14.59
N CYS A 293 -10.61 0.91 -13.60
CA CYS A 293 -9.69 2.05 -13.66
C CYS A 293 -8.26 1.70 -13.28
N SER A 294 -8.04 0.72 -12.38
CA SER A 294 -6.71 0.35 -11.88
C SER A 294 -6.67 -1.09 -11.39
N GLU A 295 -5.47 -1.69 -11.34
CA GLU A 295 -5.25 -3.05 -10.84
C GLU A 295 -5.34 -3.18 -9.30
N CYS A 296 -6.55 -3.25 -8.74
CA CYS A 296 -6.75 -3.57 -7.32
C CYS A 296 -6.79 -5.11 -7.12
N TYR A 297 -5.85 -5.68 -6.38
CA TYR A 297 -5.70 -7.12 -6.13
C TYR A 297 -5.83 -7.97 -7.40
N GLN A 298 -5.06 -7.65 -8.45
CA GLN A 298 -5.22 -8.24 -9.77
C GLN A 298 -5.25 -9.78 -9.76
N ASN A 299 -4.41 -10.44 -8.97
CA ASN A 299 -4.44 -11.90 -8.85
C ASN A 299 -5.75 -12.43 -8.26
N SER A 300 -6.35 -11.72 -7.30
CA SER A 300 -7.64 -12.08 -6.69
C SER A 300 -8.79 -11.92 -7.67
N ILE A 301 -8.83 -10.78 -8.37
CA ILE A 301 -9.89 -10.47 -9.35
C ILE A 301 -9.78 -11.35 -10.58
N LYS A 302 -8.57 -11.58 -11.10
CA LYS A 302 -8.33 -12.54 -12.19
C LYS A 302 -8.82 -13.94 -11.83
N THR A 303 -8.46 -14.44 -10.65
CA THR A 303 -8.91 -15.77 -10.18
C THR A 303 -10.44 -15.83 -10.02
N PHE A 304 -11.08 -14.74 -9.60
CA PHE A 304 -12.54 -14.65 -9.51
C PHE A 304 -13.20 -14.63 -10.90
N ALA A 305 -12.66 -13.83 -11.81
CA ALA A 305 -13.15 -13.67 -13.16
C ALA A 305 -13.11 -15.02 -13.92
N GLU A 306 -11.98 -15.72 -13.85
CA GLU A 306 -11.73 -17.01 -14.49
C GLU A 306 -12.47 -18.20 -13.84
N SER A 307 -13.14 -18.01 -12.70
CA SER A 307 -13.80 -19.12 -11.98
C SER A 307 -15.28 -19.25 -12.32
N ASP A 308 -15.68 -20.38 -12.89
CA ASP A 308 -17.10 -20.71 -13.11
C ASP A 308 -17.86 -20.98 -11.79
N SER A 309 -17.12 -21.26 -10.71
CA SER A 309 -17.71 -21.57 -9.41
C SER A 309 -18.08 -20.34 -8.58
N ARG A 310 -17.56 -19.16 -8.94
CA ARG A 310 -17.72 -17.91 -8.17
C ARG A 310 -18.53 -16.92 -8.99
N ARG A 311 -19.68 -16.50 -8.45
CA ARG A 311 -20.61 -15.61 -9.14
C ARG A 311 -20.72 -14.24 -8.48
N TYR A 312 -20.75 -14.19 -7.15
CA TYR A 312 -21.03 -12.95 -6.42
C TYR A 312 -19.74 -12.36 -5.86
N LEU A 313 -19.41 -11.12 -6.26
CA LEU A 313 -18.33 -10.36 -5.63
C LEU A 313 -18.95 -9.46 -4.54
N PHE A 314 -18.86 -9.89 -3.28
CA PHE A 314 -19.39 -9.16 -2.14
C PHE A 314 -18.46 -8.03 -1.74
N LEU A 315 -18.94 -6.80 -1.81
CA LEU A 315 -18.18 -5.62 -1.45
C LEU A 315 -18.28 -5.40 0.06
N PHE A 316 -17.14 -5.16 0.72
CA PHE A 316 -17.13 -4.84 2.14
C PHE A 316 -16.07 -3.79 2.47
N THR A 317 -16.30 -3.06 3.54
CA THR A 317 -15.44 -1.96 3.98
C THR A 317 -15.53 -1.74 5.48
N ARG A 318 -14.56 -1.04 6.08
CA ARG A 318 -14.67 -0.52 7.45
C ARG A 318 -15.39 0.82 7.38
N CYS A 319 -16.48 0.99 8.13
CA CYS A 319 -17.17 2.27 8.18
C CYS A 319 -16.26 3.32 8.84
N GLN A 320 -15.74 4.24 8.04
CA GLN A 320 -14.82 5.30 8.49
C GLN A 320 -15.53 6.61 8.91
N ASN A 321 -16.86 6.67 8.82
CA ASN A 321 -17.59 7.88 9.20
C ASN A 321 -18.00 7.82 10.68
N GLU A 322 -17.31 8.61 11.51
CA GLU A 322 -17.52 8.69 12.97
C GLU A 322 -18.93 9.12 13.39
N THR A 323 -19.74 9.68 12.48
CA THR A 323 -21.13 10.06 12.79
C THR A 323 -22.12 8.92 12.66
N LEU A 324 -21.72 7.79 12.06
CA LEU A 324 -22.55 6.60 11.88
C LEU A 324 -22.42 5.64 13.06
N TYR A 325 -23.49 4.87 13.32
CA TYR A 325 -23.49 3.87 14.39
C TYR A 325 -22.47 2.75 14.13
N GLU A 326 -22.28 2.39 12.87
CA GLU A 326 -21.40 1.32 12.41
C GLU A 326 -19.91 1.74 12.37
N SER A 327 -19.57 2.96 12.80
CA SER A 327 -18.21 3.49 12.74
C SER A 327 -17.19 2.54 13.36
N GLY A 328 -16.13 2.26 12.61
CA GLY A 328 -15.05 1.34 12.99
C GLY A 328 -15.33 -0.14 12.66
N GLU A 329 -16.57 -0.50 12.33
CA GLU A 329 -16.93 -1.90 12.04
C GLU A 329 -16.74 -2.24 10.56
N ARG A 330 -16.36 -3.50 10.29
CA ARG A 330 -16.25 -4.03 8.93
C ARG A 330 -17.60 -4.59 8.49
N ARG A 331 -18.18 -4.00 7.46
CA ARG A 331 -19.53 -4.29 6.98
C ARG A 331 -19.51 -4.75 5.52
N ILE A 332 -20.27 -5.80 5.20
CA ILE A 332 -20.61 -6.20 3.83
C ILE A 332 -21.77 -5.29 3.39
N ILE A 333 -21.52 -4.51 2.34
CA ILE A 333 -22.38 -3.39 1.93
C ILE A 333 -23.15 -3.67 0.64
N GLY A 334 -22.97 -4.85 0.05
CA GLY A 334 -23.59 -5.21 -1.22
C GLY A 334 -22.76 -6.20 -2.01
N TYR A 335 -23.09 -6.36 -3.29
CA TYR A 335 -22.41 -7.27 -4.19
C TYR A 335 -22.50 -6.84 -5.67
N ILE A 336 -21.58 -7.37 -6.47
CA ILE A 336 -21.63 -7.36 -7.94
C ILE A 336 -21.96 -8.78 -8.41
N ASP A 337 -23.08 -8.95 -9.14
CA ASP A 337 -23.46 -10.22 -9.79
C ASP A 337 -22.70 -10.37 -11.12
N LYS A 338 -21.64 -11.18 -11.12
CA LYS A 338 -20.71 -11.32 -12.25
C LYS A 338 -21.45 -11.57 -13.56
N LYS A 339 -21.27 -10.66 -14.52
CA LYS A 339 -21.87 -10.72 -15.86
C LYS A 339 -20.84 -10.87 -16.96
N ARG A 340 -19.71 -10.16 -16.86
CA ARG A 340 -18.64 -10.22 -17.86
C ARG A 340 -17.27 -9.94 -17.26
N MET A 341 -16.27 -10.49 -17.93
CA MET A 341 -14.85 -10.21 -17.72
C MET A 341 -14.38 -9.28 -18.85
N LEU A 342 -13.62 -8.26 -18.50
CA LEU A 342 -13.02 -7.30 -19.42
C LEU A 342 -11.51 -7.48 -19.39
N ASP A 343 -10.92 -7.69 -20.55
CA ASP A 343 -9.47 -7.62 -20.75
C ASP A 343 -9.09 -6.17 -21.03
N MET A 344 -8.25 -5.60 -20.17
CA MET A 344 -7.79 -4.21 -20.26
C MET A 344 -6.35 -4.13 -20.81
N GLY A 345 -5.80 -5.24 -21.32
CA GLY A 345 -4.44 -5.36 -21.83
C GLY A 345 -3.39 -5.60 -20.74
N ASP A 346 -3.37 -4.73 -19.72
CA ASP A 346 -2.47 -4.84 -18.56
C ASP A 346 -3.10 -5.57 -17.36
N ARG A 347 -4.44 -5.60 -17.29
CA ARG A 347 -5.21 -6.16 -16.18
C ARG A 347 -6.55 -6.74 -16.63
N VAL A 348 -7.26 -7.35 -15.68
CA VAL A 348 -8.60 -7.93 -15.88
C VAL A 348 -9.57 -7.22 -14.95
N ALA A 349 -10.67 -6.73 -15.51
CA ALA A 349 -11.78 -6.18 -14.75
C ALA A 349 -12.98 -7.13 -14.80
N ILE A 350 -13.83 -7.04 -13.78
CA ILE A 350 -15.14 -7.69 -13.76
C ILE A 350 -16.22 -6.63 -13.80
N GLN A 351 -17.35 -6.97 -14.43
CA GLN A 351 -18.52 -6.12 -14.46
C GLN A 351 -19.78 -6.97 -14.26
N GLY A 352 -20.77 -6.41 -13.56
CA GLY A 352 -21.97 -7.15 -13.19
C GLY A 352 -23.05 -6.24 -12.64
N ASP A 353 -24.28 -6.75 -12.52
CA ASP A 353 -25.37 -5.98 -11.92
C ASP A 353 -25.02 -5.74 -10.44
N THR A 354 -25.03 -4.48 -9.99
CA THR A 354 -24.56 -4.09 -8.65
C THR A 354 -25.72 -3.74 -7.70
N THR A 355 -25.70 -4.34 -6.51
CA THR A 355 -26.60 -4.03 -5.42
C THR A 355 -25.79 -3.46 -4.26
N LEU A 356 -26.16 -2.26 -3.79
CA LEU A 356 -25.59 -1.62 -2.61
C LEU A 356 -26.68 -1.28 -1.61
N VAL A 357 -26.40 -1.39 -0.32
CA VAL A 357 -27.32 -1.04 0.78
C VAL A 357 -26.68 -0.02 1.71
N SER A 358 -27.49 0.71 2.48
CA SER A 358 -26.98 1.64 3.50
C SER A 358 -26.17 0.92 4.59
N PHE A 359 -25.36 1.64 5.37
CA PHE A 359 -24.66 1.05 6.52
C PHE A 359 -25.64 0.45 7.56
N GLU A 360 -26.80 1.08 7.78
CA GLU A 360 -27.85 0.56 8.66
C GLU A 360 -28.34 -0.84 8.23
N ASN A 361 -28.46 -1.05 6.92
CA ASN A 361 -28.90 -2.32 6.31
C ASN A 361 -27.72 -3.22 5.92
N SER A 362 -26.49 -2.88 6.30
CA SER A 362 -25.31 -3.67 6.00
C SER A 362 -25.13 -4.83 6.98
N ILE A 363 -24.43 -5.88 6.55
CA ILE A 363 -24.17 -7.05 7.40
C ILE A 363 -22.79 -6.91 8.05
N ASP A 364 -22.74 -7.11 9.36
CA ASP A 364 -21.47 -7.23 10.08
C ASP A 364 -20.67 -8.42 9.55
N LEU A 365 -19.40 -8.19 9.21
CA LEU A 365 -18.49 -9.24 8.77
C LEU A 365 -18.23 -10.28 9.88
N VAL A 366 -18.38 -9.87 11.15
CA VAL A 366 -18.33 -10.76 12.31
C VAL A 366 -19.43 -11.82 12.19
N GLY A 367 -19.02 -13.09 12.15
CA GLY A 367 -19.94 -14.23 12.00
C GLY A 367 -20.13 -14.70 10.55
N ILE A 368 -19.52 -14.03 9.58
CA ILE A 368 -19.40 -14.51 8.19
C ILE A 368 -18.06 -15.20 7.95
N VAL A 369 -16.98 -14.67 8.55
CA VAL A 369 -15.62 -15.20 8.43
C VAL A 369 -14.95 -15.34 9.80
N ASP A 370 -14.00 -16.25 9.92
CA ASP A 370 -13.33 -16.56 11.20
C ASP A 370 -12.40 -15.44 11.69
N SER A 371 -11.85 -14.63 10.78
CA SER A 371 -10.88 -13.57 11.10
C SER A 371 -11.21 -12.26 10.39
N PRO A 372 -12.32 -11.59 10.78
CA PRO A 372 -12.86 -10.44 10.05
C PRO A 372 -11.88 -9.27 9.94
N ASN A 373 -10.94 -9.12 10.88
CA ASN A 373 -9.89 -8.08 10.85
C ASN A 373 -8.75 -8.38 9.88
N TYR A 374 -8.57 -9.65 9.48
CA TYR A 374 -7.44 -10.11 8.66
C TYR A 374 -7.90 -10.71 7.32
N VAL A 375 -9.09 -10.31 6.87
CA VAL A 375 -9.68 -10.71 5.60
C VAL A 375 -9.73 -9.51 4.66
N ARG A 376 -9.37 -9.75 3.39
CA ARG A 376 -9.51 -8.82 2.26
C ARG A 376 -10.19 -9.46 1.07
N ASN A 377 -9.87 -10.73 0.86
CA ASN A 377 -10.65 -11.65 0.05
C ASN A 377 -10.89 -12.91 0.87
N ALA A 378 -12.08 -13.47 0.75
CA ALA A 378 -12.40 -14.81 1.26
C ALA A 378 -13.43 -15.41 0.31
N ILE A 379 -13.32 -16.71 0.07
CA ILE A 379 -14.31 -17.43 -0.72
C ILE A 379 -15.43 -17.84 0.24
N LEU A 380 -16.66 -17.45 -0.10
CA LEU A 380 -17.85 -17.83 0.64
C LEU A 380 -18.48 -19.05 -0.03
N ASP A 381 -18.90 -20.02 0.76
CA ASP A 381 -19.67 -21.15 0.23
C ASP A 381 -21.02 -20.69 -0.33
N GLU A 382 -21.61 -21.52 -1.18
CA GLU A 382 -22.86 -21.21 -1.89
C GLU A 382 -24.02 -20.92 -0.93
N LYS A 383 -24.09 -21.62 0.21
CA LYS A 383 -25.14 -21.41 1.22
C LYS A 383 -25.02 -20.03 1.86
N THR A 384 -23.80 -19.60 2.17
CA THR A 384 -23.53 -18.30 2.78
C THR A 384 -23.75 -17.20 1.78
N ALA A 385 -23.23 -17.34 0.55
CA ALA A 385 -23.44 -16.41 -0.53
C ALA A 385 -24.93 -16.21 -0.84
N GLN A 386 -25.70 -17.29 -0.98
CA GLN A 386 -27.14 -17.19 -1.25
C GLN A 386 -27.89 -16.45 -0.13
N ARG A 387 -27.55 -16.72 1.15
CA ARG A 387 -28.17 -16.00 2.28
C ARG A 387 -27.89 -14.50 2.25
N LEU A 388 -26.69 -14.09 1.82
CA LEU A 388 -26.34 -12.68 1.69
C LEU A 388 -27.11 -12.03 0.53
N VAL A 389 -27.19 -12.71 -0.63
CA VAL A 389 -27.96 -12.24 -1.80
C VAL A 389 -29.44 -12.08 -1.43
N ASP A 390 -30.06 -13.11 -0.86
CA ASP A 390 -31.48 -13.08 -0.46
C ASP A 390 -31.76 -11.91 0.49
N TYR A 391 -30.86 -11.65 1.44
CA TYR A 391 -31.01 -10.54 2.37
C TYR A 391 -30.89 -9.17 1.68
N PHE A 392 -29.87 -8.97 0.83
CA PHE A 392 -29.63 -7.69 0.17
C PHE A 392 -30.71 -7.38 -0.88
N ASP A 393 -31.25 -8.39 -1.55
CA ASP A 393 -32.33 -8.24 -2.53
C ASP A 393 -33.66 -7.84 -1.88
N GLU A 394 -33.83 -8.06 -0.57
CA GLU A 394 -34.96 -7.57 0.22
C GLU A 394 -34.80 -6.11 0.68
N GLN A 395 -33.60 -5.53 0.58
CA GLN A 395 -33.33 -4.16 0.99
C GLN A 395 -33.52 -3.15 -0.17
N GLU A 396 -33.56 -1.86 0.17
CA GLU A 396 -33.48 -0.80 -0.83
C GLU A 396 -32.08 -0.77 -1.47
N ASN A 397 -32.02 -0.91 -2.80
CA ASN A 397 -30.77 -0.73 -3.55
C ASN A 397 -30.49 0.77 -3.73
N ILE A 398 -29.48 1.26 -3.01
CA ILE A 398 -29.07 2.68 -2.96
C ILE A 398 -27.98 3.05 -3.97
N LEU A 399 -27.74 2.23 -5.00
CA LEU A 399 -26.68 2.46 -5.98
C LEU A 399 -26.71 3.88 -6.56
N ASN A 400 -27.88 4.42 -6.90
CA ASN A 400 -27.99 5.78 -7.45
C ASN A 400 -27.55 6.86 -6.46
N ASP A 401 -27.89 6.73 -5.18
CA ASP A 401 -27.45 7.68 -4.16
C ASP A 401 -25.93 7.61 -3.96
N CYS A 402 -25.36 6.40 -3.99
CA CYS A 402 -23.92 6.19 -3.98
C CYS A 402 -23.23 6.85 -5.20
N LEU A 403 -23.83 6.80 -6.39
CA LEU A 403 -23.29 7.45 -7.60
C LEU A 403 -23.28 8.98 -7.46
N ASP A 404 -24.36 9.56 -6.93
CA ASP A 404 -24.45 11.00 -6.67
C ASP A 404 -23.40 11.46 -5.65
N GLU A 405 -23.18 10.66 -4.61
CA GLU A 405 -22.15 10.91 -3.59
C GLU A 405 -20.73 10.80 -4.15
N VAL A 406 -20.45 9.79 -4.99
CA VAL A 406 -19.16 9.66 -5.68
C VAL A 406 -18.86 10.91 -6.52
N GLU A 407 -19.85 11.41 -7.26
CA GLU A 407 -19.66 12.62 -8.07
C GLU A 407 -19.43 13.86 -7.19
N ARG A 408 -20.12 13.98 -6.04
CA ARG A 408 -19.86 15.03 -5.04
C ARG A 408 -18.41 14.97 -4.52
N LEU A 409 -17.92 13.78 -4.17
CA LEU A 409 -16.55 13.57 -3.68
C LEU A 409 -15.50 13.86 -4.76
N LYS A 410 -15.75 13.49 -6.03
CA LYS A 410 -14.88 13.86 -7.16
C LYS A 410 -14.77 15.38 -7.34
N ARG A 411 -15.88 16.12 -7.23
CA ARG A 411 -15.86 17.59 -7.26
C ARG A 411 -15.01 18.15 -6.12
N LYS A 412 -15.23 17.66 -4.90
CA LYS A 412 -14.44 18.06 -3.72
C LYS A 412 -12.94 17.81 -3.91
N ARG A 413 -12.56 16.66 -4.47
CA ARG A 413 -11.16 16.34 -4.79
C ARG A 413 -10.55 17.36 -5.77
N ARG A 414 -11.26 17.68 -6.86
CA ARG A 414 -10.80 18.68 -7.84
C ARG A 414 -10.61 20.07 -7.22
N GLU A 415 -11.49 20.46 -6.29
CA GLU A 415 -11.36 21.74 -5.56
C GLU A 415 -10.13 21.76 -4.64
N HIS A 416 -9.82 20.64 -3.97
CA HIS A 416 -8.59 20.50 -3.18
C HIS A 416 -7.34 20.59 -4.07
N GLU A 417 -7.33 19.89 -5.20
CA GLU A 417 -6.20 19.91 -6.15
C GLU A 417 -5.98 21.31 -6.76
N HIS A 418 -7.03 22.11 -6.95
CA HIS A 418 -6.92 23.46 -7.52
C HIS A 418 -6.47 24.54 -6.52
N ASN A 419 -6.71 24.33 -5.22
CA ASN A 419 -6.33 25.26 -4.17
C ASN A 419 -4.90 25.03 -3.62
N GLU A 420 -4.24 23.92 -4.00
CA GLU A 420 -2.93 23.50 -3.49
C GLU A 420 -1.76 23.80 -4.47
N VAL A 421 -1.97 24.59 -5.53
CA VAL A 421 -0.89 24.99 -6.46
C VAL A 421 -0.53 26.47 -6.31
N PRO A 422 0.70 26.78 -5.90
CA PRO A 422 1.52 27.76 -6.59
C PRO A 422 2.58 27.02 -7.41
N LEU A 423 2.52 27.18 -8.73
CA LEU A 423 3.65 26.89 -9.60
C LEU A 423 4.85 27.71 -9.13
N PRO A 424 6.08 27.19 -9.11
CA PRO A 424 7.25 28.05 -9.11
C PRO A 424 7.21 28.87 -10.40
N ASP A 425 7.10 30.19 -10.25
CA ASP A 425 7.20 31.14 -11.36
C ASP A 425 8.54 30.92 -12.08
N SER A 426 8.46 30.30 -13.25
CA SER A 426 9.54 30.32 -14.23
C SER A 426 9.42 31.61 -15.04
N SER A 427 10.24 32.59 -14.64
CA SER A 427 10.67 33.76 -15.41
C SER A 427 9.67 34.92 -15.63
N SER A 428 10.05 36.09 -15.13
CA SER A 428 10.11 37.33 -15.91
C SER A 428 10.97 38.36 -15.17
N GLY A 429 11.88 38.99 -15.90
CA GLY A 429 13.06 39.65 -15.37
C GLY A 429 12.93 41.11 -14.94
N CYS A 430 14.01 41.56 -14.32
CA CYS A 430 14.85 42.69 -14.75
C CYS A 430 16.29 42.44 -14.30
#